data_AF-A0A960MJM9-F1
#
_entry.id   AF-A0A960MJM9-F1
#
_cell.length_a   1.000
_cell.length_b   1.000
_cell.length_c   1.000
_cell.angle_alpha   90.00
_cell.angle_beta   90.00
_cell.angle_gamma   90.00
#
_symmetry.space_group_name_H-M   'P 1'
#
loop_
_entity.id
_entity.type
_entity.pdbx_description
1 polymer ?
#
loop_
_entity_poly.entity_id
_entity_poly.type
_entity_poly.pdbx_seq_one_letter_code
_entity_poly.pdbx_strand_id
1 'polypeptide(L)'
;TENTDISADLRSLTAITSEVKAISNQAVILHGERIKRAQQLFKSYRDGAFSTWLLKTYGNRQTPYNFMQYFELYHALPKKLQGIIDEMPRQAIYSLSSRSVPHEKKEAFIQNYQGETKTELLEKLRKAFPLAKQDKRNPNKAKNAQEHLIRALKAMQDDLFNPTEDEKGELKKIIHEIQSRL
;
A
#
# COMPACT_ATOMS: atom_id res chain seq x y z
N THR A 1 27.35 -37.27 -4.67
CA THR A 1 26.65 -36.12 -4.08
C THR A 1 27.39 -34.89 -4.54
N GLU A 2 26.76 -34.10 -5.41
CA GLU A 2 27.35 -32.84 -5.90
C GLU A 2 27.68 -31.95 -4.70
N ASN A 3 28.92 -31.50 -4.64
CA ASN A 3 29.42 -30.63 -3.59
C ASN A 3 28.88 -29.23 -3.86
N THR A 4 27.63 -28.98 -3.46
CA THR A 4 26.97 -27.69 -3.64
C THR A 4 27.75 -26.62 -2.87
N ASP A 5 28.37 -25.67 -3.58
CA ASP A 5 29.01 -24.52 -2.97
C ASP A 5 27.94 -23.51 -2.54
N ILE A 6 27.37 -23.77 -1.37
CA ILE A 6 26.34 -22.94 -0.72
C ILE A 6 26.78 -21.46 -0.63
N SER A 7 28.08 -21.18 -0.50
CA SER A 7 28.59 -19.81 -0.42
C SER A 7 28.53 -19.09 -1.77
N ALA A 8 28.89 -19.78 -2.86
CA ALA A 8 28.73 -19.27 -4.21
C ALA A 8 27.25 -19.03 -4.56
N ASP A 9 26.37 -19.96 -4.17
CA ASP A 9 24.92 -19.84 -4.40
C ASP A 9 24.34 -18.64 -3.63
N LEU A 10 24.70 -18.47 -2.36
CA LEU A 10 24.22 -17.35 -1.55
C LEU A 10 24.65 -15.99 -2.11
N ARG A 11 25.90 -15.88 -2.60
CA ARG A 11 26.37 -14.66 -3.29
C ARG A 11 25.57 -14.39 -4.56
N SER A 12 25.30 -15.43 -5.34
CA SER A 12 24.52 -15.32 -6.58
C SER A 12 23.08 -14.88 -6.31
N LEU A 13 22.42 -15.49 -5.32
CA LEU A 13 21.06 -15.11 -4.90
C LEU A 13 20.99 -13.68 -4.38
N THR A 14 22.03 -13.21 -3.66
CA THR A 14 22.11 -11.84 -3.16
C THR A 14 22.23 -10.83 -4.31
N ALA A 15 23.04 -11.14 -5.33
CA ALA A 15 23.17 -10.31 -6.52
C ALA A 15 21.85 -10.24 -7.30
N ILE A 16 21.25 -11.40 -7.61
CA ILE A 16 19.95 -11.49 -8.32
C ILE A 16 18.86 -10.72 -7.55
N THR A 17 18.82 -10.86 -6.22
CA THR A 17 17.84 -10.15 -5.39
C THR A 17 18.00 -8.62 -5.51
N SER A 18 19.24 -8.14 -5.52
CA SER A 18 19.55 -6.72 -5.68
C SER A 18 19.14 -6.20 -7.07
N GLU A 19 19.39 -6.98 -8.12
CA GLU A 19 18.98 -6.65 -9.49
C GLU A 19 17.45 -6.60 -9.64
N VAL A 20 16.73 -7.59 -9.10
CA VAL A 20 15.26 -7.63 -9.11
C VAL A 20 14.68 -6.40 -8.41
N LYS A 21 15.27 -5.99 -7.28
CA LYS A 21 14.88 -4.76 -6.57
C LYS A 21 15.14 -3.51 -7.43
N ALA A 22 16.33 -3.40 -8.03
CA ALA A 22 16.70 -2.27 -8.87
C ALA A 22 15.76 -2.12 -10.08
N ILE A 23 15.49 -3.21 -10.81
CA ILE A 23 14.55 -3.26 -11.94
C ILE A 23 13.16 -2.81 -11.48
N SER A 24 12.70 -3.36 -10.36
CA SER A 24 11.39 -3.02 -9.80
C SER A 24 11.30 -1.54 -9.44
N ASN A 25 12.36 -0.93 -8.88
CA ASN A 25 12.40 0.49 -8.49
C ASN A 25 12.39 1.38 -9.75
N GLN A 26 13.23 1.04 -10.73
CA GLN A 26 13.29 1.74 -12.00
C GLN A 26 11.94 1.70 -12.74
N ALA A 27 11.24 0.57 -12.74
CA ALA A 27 9.92 0.44 -13.35
C ALA A 27 8.92 1.46 -12.77
N VAL A 28 8.86 1.60 -11.44
CA VAL A 28 7.95 2.56 -10.79
C VAL A 28 8.29 3.99 -11.15
N ILE A 29 9.58 4.33 -11.17
CA ILE A 29 10.06 5.66 -11.55
C ILE A 29 9.66 5.98 -13.00
N LEU A 30 9.92 5.06 -13.93
CA LEU A 30 9.59 5.22 -15.34
C LEU A 30 8.08 5.38 -15.55
N HIS A 31 7.27 4.52 -14.94
CA HIS A 31 5.82 4.65 -15.00
C HIS A 31 5.36 5.99 -14.43
N GLY A 32 5.86 6.38 -13.26
CA GLY A 32 5.50 7.64 -12.62
C GLY A 32 5.81 8.87 -13.48
N GLU A 33 6.96 8.88 -14.17
CA GLU A 33 7.33 9.93 -15.13
C GLU A 33 6.32 10.02 -16.30
N ARG A 34 5.97 8.89 -16.93
CA ARG A 34 5.01 8.87 -18.05
C ARG A 34 3.61 9.29 -17.60
N ILE A 35 3.19 8.84 -16.41
CA ILE A 35 1.90 9.24 -15.82
C ILE A 35 1.89 10.75 -15.54
N LYS A 36 2.98 11.31 -15.01
CA LYS A 36 3.09 12.75 -14.76
C LYS A 36 3.02 13.55 -16.06
N ARG A 37 3.66 13.06 -17.12
CA ARG A 37 3.61 13.67 -18.46
C ARG A 37 2.19 13.63 -19.04
N ALA A 38 1.51 12.49 -18.93
CA ALA A 38 0.10 12.36 -19.30
C ALA A 38 -0.79 13.33 -18.50
N GLN A 39 -0.56 13.45 -17.18
CA GLN A 39 -1.29 14.40 -16.33
C GLN A 39 -1.18 15.84 -16.87
N GLN A 40 0.00 16.26 -17.34
CA GLN A 40 0.16 17.60 -17.94
C GLN A 40 -0.64 17.76 -19.23
N LEU A 41 -0.63 16.75 -20.12
CA LEU A 41 -1.40 16.78 -21.37
C LEU A 41 -2.90 16.91 -21.09
N PHE A 42 -3.42 16.20 -20.09
CA PHE A 42 -4.84 16.22 -19.75
C PHE A 42 -5.32 17.50 -19.05
N LYS A 43 -4.44 18.46 -18.70
CA LYS A 43 -4.83 19.71 -18.02
C LYS A 43 -5.76 20.59 -18.87
N SER A 44 -5.68 20.53 -20.19
CA SER A 44 -6.53 21.28 -21.12
C SER A 44 -7.85 20.57 -21.46
N TYR A 45 -8.09 19.39 -20.89
CA TYR A 45 -9.25 18.56 -21.16
C TYR A 45 -10.27 18.66 -20.02
N ARG A 46 -11.49 18.18 -20.29
CA ARG A 46 -12.57 18.14 -19.29
C ARG A 46 -12.14 17.44 -18.00
N ASP A 47 -12.64 17.94 -16.87
CA ASP A 47 -12.48 17.31 -15.56
C ASP A 47 -12.77 15.80 -15.61
N GLY A 48 -11.87 15.03 -15.03
CA GLY A 48 -11.95 13.57 -15.00
C GLY A 48 -11.39 12.85 -16.23
N ALA A 49 -10.97 13.54 -17.29
CA ALA A 49 -10.35 12.91 -18.47
C ALA A 49 -9.11 12.09 -18.08
N PHE A 50 -8.21 12.68 -17.27
CA PHE A 50 -7.04 11.98 -16.74
C PHE A 50 -7.43 10.72 -15.93
N SER A 51 -8.42 10.84 -15.04
CA SER A 51 -8.91 9.72 -14.22
C SER A 51 -9.50 8.58 -15.05
N THR A 52 -10.17 8.91 -16.16
CA THR A 52 -10.70 7.93 -17.12
C THR A 52 -9.58 7.26 -17.90
N TRP A 53 -8.57 8.02 -18.33
CA TRP A 53 -7.38 7.46 -18.96
C TRP A 53 -6.65 6.49 -18.02
N LEU A 54 -6.45 6.85 -16.74
CA LEU A 54 -5.87 5.95 -15.74
C LEU A 54 -6.64 4.64 -15.61
N LEU A 55 -7.98 4.69 -15.55
CA LEU A 55 -8.81 3.49 -15.48
C LEU A 55 -8.66 2.62 -16.74
N LYS A 56 -8.63 3.22 -17.93
CA LYS A 56 -8.47 2.47 -19.18
C LYS A 56 -7.09 1.84 -19.32
N THR A 57 -6.03 2.52 -18.86
CA THR A 57 -4.64 2.05 -19.03
C THR A 57 -4.18 1.09 -17.93
N TYR A 58 -4.61 1.29 -16.69
CA TYR A 58 -4.15 0.50 -15.54
C TYR A 58 -5.24 -0.37 -14.89
N GLY A 59 -6.49 -0.29 -15.34
CA GLY A 59 -7.63 -0.96 -14.71
C GLY A 59 -8.03 -0.42 -13.33
N ASN A 60 -7.24 0.50 -12.75
CA ASN A 60 -7.49 1.12 -11.46
C ASN A 60 -6.80 2.49 -11.36
N ARG A 61 -7.24 3.32 -10.40
CA ARG A 61 -6.62 4.64 -10.15
C ARG A 61 -5.48 4.58 -9.14
N GLN A 62 -5.53 3.65 -8.18
CA GLN A 62 -4.63 3.63 -7.03
C GLN A 62 -3.17 3.42 -7.43
N THR A 63 -2.91 2.40 -8.26
CA THR A 63 -1.57 2.02 -8.72
C THR A 63 -0.87 3.16 -9.46
N PRO A 64 -1.48 3.80 -10.49
CA PRO A 64 -0.81 4.90 -11.17
C PRO A 64 -0.65 6.14 -10.29
N TYR A 65 -1.57 6.44 -9.36
CA TYR A 65 -1.34 7.52 -8.39
C TYR A 65 -0.16 7.21 -7.47
N ASN A 66 -0.03 5.97 -6.99
CA ASN A 66 1.12 5.54 -6.18
C ASN A 66 2.43 5.70 -6.95
N PHE A 67 2.48 5.31 -8.22
CA PHE A 67 3.66 5.45 -9.07
C PHE A 67 4.04 6.92 -9.30
N MET A 68 3.05 7.76 -9.64
CA MET A 68 3.27 9.19 -9.84
C MET A 68 3.78 9.87 -8.56
N GLN A 69 3.16 9.59 -7.42
CA GLN A 69 3.57 10.17 -6.13
C GLN A 69 4.94 9.66 -5.66
N TYR A 70 5.28 8.39 -5.95
CA TYR A 70 6.62 7.86 -5.73
C TYR A 70 7.64 8.63 -6.57
N PHE A 71 7.39 8.77 -7.88
CA PHE A 71 8.27 9.49 -8.79
C PHE A 71 8.50 10.94 -8.33
N GLU A 72 7.44 11.65 -7.94
CA GLU A 72 7.53 13.03 -7.45
C GLU A 72 8.35 13.12 -6.16
N LEU A 73 8.12 12.23 -5.19
CA LEU A 73 8.91 12.19 -3.97
C LEU A 73 10.38 11.88 -4.26
N TYR A 74 10.66 10.85 -5.05
CA TYR A 74 12.01 10.40 -5.40
C TYR A 74 12.84 11.53 -6.05
N HIS A 75 12.23 12.29 -6.97
CA HIS A 75 12.91 13.39 -7.65
C HIS A 75 13.06 14.65 -6.81
N ALA A 76 12.19 14.86 -5.81
CA ALA A 76 12.32 15.95 -4.87
C ALA A 76 13.42 15.69 -3.82
N LEU A 77 13.76 14.42 -3.55
CA LEU A 77 14.76 14.06 -2.55
C LEU A 77 16.20 14.41 -2.97
N PRO A 78 17.05 14.84 -2.01
CA PRO A 78 18.48 14.88 -2.18
C PRO A 78 19.06 13.53 -2.62
N LYS A 79 20.10 13.54 -3.45
CA LYS A 79 20.74 12.31 -3.98
C LYS A 79 21.13 11.31 -2.90
N LYS A 80 21.58 11.79 -1.73
CA LYS A 80 21.92 10.95 -0.57
C LYS A 80 20.74 10.13 -0.02
N LEU A 81 19.50 10.62 -0.15
CA LEU A 81 18.29 9.94 0.33
C LEU A 81 17.68 9.02 -0.73
N GLN A 82 18.08 9.15 -2.00
CA GLN A 82 17.62 8.27 -3.09
C GLN A 82 18.08 6.81 -2.89
N GLY A 83 19.30 6.60 -2.38
CA GLY A 83 19.76 5.25 -2.03
C GLY A 83 18.94 4.62 -0.88
N ILE A 84 18.55 5.42 0.12
CA ILE A 84 17.77 4.92 1.26
C ILE A 84 16.36 4.53 0.84
N ILE A 85 15.69 5.37 0.04
CA ILE A 85 14.33 5.09 -0.42
C ILE A 85 14.27 3.85 -1.33
N ASP A 86 15.36 3.52 -2.05
CA ASP A 86 15.44 2.31 -2.87
C ASP A 86 15.46 1.01 -2.03
N GLU A 87 15.90 1.09 -0.77
CA GLU A 87 15.91 -0.04 0.17
C GLU A 87 14.63 -0.15 1.00
N MET A 88 13.84 0.92 1.08
CA MET A 88 12.64 0.98 1.89
C MET A 88 11.49 0.13 1.30
N PRO A 89 10.64 -0.47 2.16
CA PRO A 89 9.41 -1.13 1.73
C PRO A 89 8.50 -0.20 0.91
N ARG A 90 8.27 -0.57 -0.35
CA ARG A 90 7.51 0.22 -1.34
C ARG A 90 6.15 0.70 -0.86
N GLN A 91 5.41 -0.13 -0.16
CA GLN A 91 4.09 0.23 0.38
C GLN A 91 4.16 1.34 1.43
N ALA A 92 5.25 1.39 2.22
CA ALA A 92 5.48 2.48 3.16
C ALA A 92 5.78 3.79 2.42
N ILE A 93 6.54 3.73 1.33
CA ILE A 93 6.83 4.89 0.48
C ILE A 93 5.54 5.43 -0.16
N TYR A 94 4.67 4.57 -0.71
CA TYR A 94 3.35 5.00 -1.21
C TYR A 94 2.48 5.64 -0.12
N SER A 95 2.57 5.08 1.09
CA SER A 95 1.85 5.63 2.24
C SER A 95 2.41 6.98 2.67
N LEU A 96 3.72 7.20 2.55
CA LEU A 96 4.43 8.44 2.91
C LEU A 96 4.22 9.53 1.87
N SER A 97 4.40 9.19 0.59
CA SER A 97 4.26 10.11 -0.54
C SER A 97 2.86 10.73 -0.58
N SER A 98 1.84 9.92 -0.29
CA SER A 98 0.44 10.33 -0.22
C SER A 98 0.01 11.06 1.07
N ARG A 99 0.92 11.30 2.03
CA ARG A 99 0.62 12.14 3.21
C ARG A 99 0.72 13.61 2.86
N SER A 100 -0.28 14.38 3.31
CA SER A 100 -0.24 15.84 3.29
C SER A 100 0.58 16.34 4.49
N VAL A 101 1.89 16.14 4.42
CA VAL A 101 2.87 16.65 5.40
C VAL A 101 3.99 17.38 4.65
N PRO A 102 4.63 18.38 5.28
CA PRO A 102 5.75 19.10 4.68
C PRO A 102 6.84 18.15 4.15
N HIS A 103 7.51 18.56 3.08
CA HIS A 103 8.49 17.71 2.40
C HIS A 103 9.64 17.34 3.35
N GLU A 104 10.10 18.28 4.16
CA GLU A 104 11.18 18.14 5.14
C GLU A 104 10.88 17.05 6.17
N LYS A 105 9.60 16.87 6.54
CA LYS A 105 9.18 15.78 7.44
C LYS A 105 9.26 14.42 6.75
N LYS A 106 9.00 14.35 5.44
CA LYS A 106 9.17 13.12 4.66
C LYS A 106 10.65 12.79 4.52
N GLU A 107 11.49 13.78 4.26
CA GLU A 107 12.96 13.62 4.22
C GLU A 107 13.49 13.09 5.55
N ALA A 108 13.12 13.71 6.67
CA ALA A 108 13.53 13.28 8.00
C ALA A 108 13.05 11.86 8.31
N PHE A 109 11.85 11.48 7.88
CA PHE A 109 11.36 10.11 8.05
C PHE A 109 12.21 9.10 7.26
N ILE A 110 12.57 9.43 6.02
CA ILE A 110 13.43 8.58 5.17
C ILE A 110 14.83 8.48 5.75
N GLN A 111 15.41 9.60 6.18
CA GLN A 111 16.76 9.63 6.75
C GLN A 111 16.90 8.76 8.01
N ASN A 112 15.82 8.56 8.76
CA ASN A 112 15.80 7.75 9.98
C ASN A 112 15.48 6.27 9.73
N TYR A 113 15.41 5.81 8.47
CA TYR A 113 15.24 4.40 8.14
C TYR A 113 16.49 3.59 8.56
N GLN A 114 16.27 2.50 9.28
CA GLN A 114 17.30 1.64 9.85
C GLN A 114 17.13 0.17 9.43
N GLY A 115 16.41 -0.09 8.33
CA GLY A 115 16.13 -1.44 7.85
C GLY A 115 14.86 -2.06 8.41
N GLU A 116 13.93 -1.26 8.92
CA GLU A 116 12.66 -1.74 9.46
C GLU A 116 11.85 -2.54 8.43
N THR A 117 11.16 -3.56 8.91
CA THR A 117 10.24 -4.33 8.08
C THR A 117 9.08 -3.46 7.58
N LYS A 118 8.38 -3.94 6.54
CA LYS A 118 7.18 -3.25 6.00
C LYS A 118 6.17 -2.92 7.10
N THR A 119 5.92 -3.85 8.02
CA THR A 119 4.93 -3.68 9.09
C THR A 119 5.36 -2.60 10.07
N GLU A 120 6.59 -2.69 10.59
CA GLU A 120 7.15 -1.72 11.54
C GLU A 120 7.20 -0.32 10.94
N LEU A 121 7.65 -0.19 9.68
CA LEU A 121 7.76 1.09 9.02
C LEU A 121 6.39 1.73 8.78
N LEU A 122 5.37 0.93 8.42
CA LEU A 122 4.00 1.41 8.29
C LEU A 122 3.41 1.85 9.64
N GLU A 123 3.73 1.15 10.72
CA GLU A 123 3.32 1.56 12.08
C GLU A 123 4.00 2.84 12.52
N LYS A 124 5.33 2.97 12.33
CA LYS A 124 6.07 4.21 12.58
C LYS A 124 5.47 5.37 11.79
N LEU A 125 5.16 5.15 10.51
CA LEU A 125 4.52 6.15 9.65
C LEU A 125 3.14 6.58 10.18
N ARG A 126 2.30 5.63 10.59
CA ARG A 126 0.96 5.95 11.14
C ARG A 126 1.04 6.73 12.45
N LYS A 127 2.05 6.44 13.29
CA LYS A 127 2.30 7.16 14.54
C LYS A 127 2.83 8.57 14.27
N ALA A 128 3.81 8.71 13.38
CA ALA A 128 4.43 10.00 13.05
C ALA A 128 3.51 10.93 12.25
N PHE A 129 2.73 10.36 11.32
CA PHE A 129 1.87 11.10 10.40
C PHE A 129 0.46 10.51 10.40
N PRO A 130 -0.32 10.68 11.49
CA PRO A 130 -1.68 10.17 11.55
C PRO A 130 -2.52 10.74 10.40
N LEU A 131 -3.44 9.93 9.86
CA LEU A 131 -4.42 10.44 8.90
C LEU A 131 -5.30 11.47 9.62
N ALA A 132 -5.67 12.56 8.94
CA ALA A 132 -6.68 13.46 9.46
C ALA A 132 -7.97 12.67 9.75
N LYS A 133 -8.71 13.05 10.80
CA LYS A 133 -9.95 12.33 11.20
C LYS A 133 -10.96 12.20 10.05
N GLN A 134 -10.95 13.13 9.10
CA GLN A 134 -11.82 13.15 7.92
C GLN A 134 -11.19 12.57 6.64
N ASP A 135 -9.99 12.02 6.70
CA ASP A 135 -9.38 11.37 5.54
C ASP A 135 -10.16 10.09 5.20
N LYS A 136 -10.64 9.98 3.96
CA LYS A 136 -11.42 8.82 3.45
C LYS A 136 -10.66 7.49 3.53
N ARG A 137 -9.33 7.51 3.73
CA ARG A 137 -8.48 6.33 3.94
C ARG A 137 -8.40 5.92 5.41
N ASN A 138 -8.89 6.76 6.33
CA ASN A 138 -9.11 6.32 7.69
C ASN A 138 -10.19 5.24 7.60
N PRO A 139 -9.93 3.98 8.01
CA PRO A 139 -10.95 2.95 7.92
C PRO A 139 -12.17 3.48 8.67
N ASN A 140 -13.26 3.71 7.93
CA ASN A 140 -14.53 4.00 8.54
C ASN A 140 -14.94 2.70 9.23
N LYS A 141 -14.51 2.55 10.50
CA LYS A 141 -14.64 1.29 11.23
C LYS A 141 -16.09 0.84 11.31
N ALA A 142 -17.02 1.81 11.39
CA ALA A 142 -18.46 1.53 11.32
C ALA A 142 -18.86 0.97 9.94
N LYS A 143 -18.42 1.60 8.84
CA LYS A 143 -18.68 1.08 7.49
C LYS A 143 -18.04 -0.28 7.25
N ASN A 144 -16.82 -0.51 7.73
CA ASN A 144 -16.15 -1.80 7.62
C ASN A 144 -16.90 -2.87 8.42
N ALA A 145 -17.29 -2.57 9.67
CA ALA A 145 -18.11 -3.47 10.48
C ALA A 145 -19.44 -3.79 9.76
N GLN A 146 -20.10 -2.78 9.19
CA GLN A 146 -21.31 -2.96 8.39
C GLN A 146 -21.08 -3.87 7.18
N GLU A 147 -20.01 -3.65 6.41
CA GLU A 147 -19.67 -4.49 5.25
C GLU A 147 -19.37 -5.94 5.65
N HIS A 148 -18.70 -6.16 6.79
CA HIS A 148 -18.45 -7.50 7.32
C HIS A 148 -19.74 -8.20 7.77
N LEU A 149 -20.65 -7.49 8.44
CA LEU A 149 -21.95 -8.04 8.84
C LEU A 149 -22.83 -8.37 7.63
N ILE A 150 -22.81 -7.54 6.58
CA ILE A 150 -23.52 -7.84 5.33
C ILE A 150 -22.96 -9.09 4.65
N ARG A 151 -21.63 -9.27 4.65
CA ARG A 151 -21.01 -10.49 4.10
C ARG A 151 -21.36 -11.72 4.91
N ALA A 152 -21.36 -11.61 6.25
CA ALA A 152 -21.81 -12.69 7.13
C ALA A 152 -23.26 -13.07 6.84
N LEU A 153 -24.17 -12.09 6.75
CA LEU A 153 -25.58 -12.33 6.38
C LEU A 153 -25.71 -13.05 5.04
N LYS A 154 -24.96 -12.63 4.01
CA LYS A 154 -24.99 -13.31 2.70
C LYS A 154 -24.49 -14.75 2.78
N ALA A 155 -23.43 -15.01 3.57
CA ALA A 155 -22.93 -16.36 3.78
C ALA A 155 -23.97 -17.24 4.51
N MET A 156 -24.77 -16.66 5.40
CA MET A 156 -25.85 -17.36 6.11
C MET A 156 -27.11 -17.60 5.27
N GLN A 157 -27.25 -16.88 4.15
CA GLN A 157 -28.34 -17.02 3.18
C GLN A 157 -28.03 -18.04 2.08
N ASP A 158 -26.81 -18.57 2.06
CA ASP A 158 -26.38 -19.61 1.11
C ASP A 158 -27.03 -20.95 1.48
N ASP A 159 -27.48 -21.72 0.48
CA ASP A 159 -28.14 -23.01 0.67
C ASP A 159 -27.23 -24.05 1.34
N LEU A 160 -25.91 -23.88 1.27
CA LEU A 160 -24.92 -24.73 1.92
C LEU A 160 -24.63 -24.32 3.37
N PHE A 161 -25.23 -23.24 3.86
CA PHE A 161 -25.09 -22.81 5.24
C PHE A 161 -25.89 -23.72 6.18
N ASN A 162 -25.25 -24.79 6.64
CA ASN A 162 -25.85 -25.77 7.54
C ASN A 162 -25.00 -25.95 8.82
N PRO A 163 -24.99 -24.96 9.74
CA PRO A 163 -24.19 -25.03 10.95
C PRO A 163 -24.71 -26.11 11.91
N THR A 164 -23.78 -26.78 12.59
CA THR A 164 -24.04 -27.66 13.72
C THR A 164 -24.61 -26.88 14.92
N GLU A 165 -25.17 -27.58 15.91
CA GLU A 165 -25.72 -26.92 17.10
C GLU A 165 -24.65 -26.15 17.90
N ASP A 166 -23.42 -26.67 17.97
CA ASP A 166 -22.29 -25.99 18.61
C ASP A 166 -21.92 -24.71 17.85
N GLU A 167 -21.84 -24.77 16.52
CA GLU A 167 -21.58 -23.59 15.67
C GLU A 167 -22.69 -22.54 15.77
N LYS A 168 -23.96 -22.96 15.85
CA LYS A 168 -25.08 -22.05 16.13
C LYS A 168 -24.93 -21.38 17.50
N GLY A 169 -24.48 -22.12 18.50
CA GLY A 169 -24.19 -21.61 19.84
C GLY A 169 -23.13 -20.51 19.80
N GLU A 170 -22.01 -20.74 19.12
CA GLU A 170 -20.93 -19.77 18.97
C GLU A 170 -21.36 -18.54 18.16
N LEU A 171 -22.09 -18.72 17.06
CA LEU A 171 -22.65 -17.61 16.28
C LEU A 171 -23.57 -16.72 17.13
N LYS A 172 -24.43 -17.31 17.96
CA LYS A 172 -25.31 -16.57 18.87
C LYS A 172 -24.52 -15.78 19.91
N LYS A 173 -23.44 -16.35 20.48
CA LYS A 173 -22.55 -15.63 21.42
C LYS A 173 -21.90 -14.42 20.75
N ILE A 174 -21.36 -14.59 19.54
CA ILE A 174 -20.72 -13.50 18.79
C ILE A 174 -21.73 -12.38 18.46
N ILE A 175 -22.94 -12.75 18.03
CA ILE A 175 -24.01 -11.77 17.77
C ILE A 175 -24.38 -11.01 19.04
N HIS A 176 -24.52 -11.70 20.17
CA HIS A 176 -24.83 -11.07 21.45
C HIS A 176 -23.71 -10.11 21.90
N GLU A 177 -22.45 -10.50 21.72
CA GLU A 177 -21.32 -9.62 22.04
C GLU A 177 -21.32 -8.37 21.15
N ILE A 178 -21.60 -8.50 19.85
CA ILE A 178 -21.75 -7.36 18.95
C ILE A 178 -22.90 -6.44 19.40
N GLN A 179 -24.05 -6.99 19.77
CA GLN A 179 -25.21 -6.22 20.26
C GLN A 179 -24.89 -5.46 21.55
N SER A 180 -24.10 -6.03 22.46
CA SER A 180 -23.71 -5.38 23.71
C SER A 180 -22.78 -4.17 23.54
N ARG A 181 -22.15 -4.04 22.36
CA ARG A 181 -21.15 -3.00 22.04
C ARG A 181 -21.71 -1.88 21.16
N LEU A 182 -22.97 -1.97 20.74
CA LEU A 182 -23.70 -0.96 19.96
C LEU A 182 -24.65 -0.17 20.86
#